data_AF-F9XBA0-F1
#
_entry.id   AF-F9XBA0-F1
#
_cell.length_a   1.000
_cell.length_b   1.000
_cell.length_c   1.000
_cell.angle_alpha   90.00
_cell.angle_beta   90.00
_cell.angle_gamma   90.00
#
_symmetry.space_group_name_H-M   'P 1'
#
loop_
_entity.id
_entity.type
_entity.pdbx_description
1 polymer ?
#
loop_
_entity_poly.entity_id
_entity_poly.type
_entity_poly.pdbx_seq_one_letter_code
_entity_poly.pdbx_strand_id
1 'polypeptide(L)'
;MEDIFADVASKRPPRKKQKIARTCMICIGDIDIRTPCPSCLGLYCSSCLQDMFTAAVKDQTRFPVRCCGLIQIHHVLPELDTGVAKAYRVAFENWMTANKLYCPKPTCSAFIPEPVQADGFSCPKCEARVCTKCLKQEHIGARCDTSEEDKIMAIISEFGYKKCPCCGQGVKKMFGCPHV
;
A
#
# COMPACT_ATOMS: atom_id res chain seq x y z
N MET A 1 69.93 30.90 32.16
CA MET A 1 69.76 29.72 33.03
C MET A 1 68.40 29.17 32.68
N GLU A 2 68.43 28.10 31.90
CA GLU A 2 67.43 27.69 30.92
C GLU A 2 66.14 27.13 31.53
N ASP A 3 65.05 27.30 30.78
CA ASP A 3 63.68 26.90 31.06
C ASP A 3 63.52 25.39 31.26
N ILE A 4 62.95 25.00 32.41
CA ILE A 4 62.47 23.65 32.69
C ILE A 4 60.94 23.71 32.81
N PHE A 5 60.25 23.54 31.68
CA PHE A 5 58.85 23.12 31.66
C PHE A 5 58.74 21.92 30.73
N ALA A 6 58.69 20.74 31.34
CA ALA A 6 58.50 19.47 30.63
C ALA A 6 57.03 19.30 30.23
N ASP A 7 56.80 19.20 28.92
CA ASP A 7 55.51 18.85 28.32
C ASP A 7 55.10 17.41 28.68
N VAL A 8 54.19 17.26 29.64
CA VAL A 8 53.47 15.99 29.85
C VAL A 8 52.31 15.93 28.87
N ALA A 9 52.61 15.53 27.64
CA ALA A 9 51.61 15.20 26.63
C ALA A 9 50.83 13.93 27.06
N SER A 10 49.68 14.12 27.71
CA SER A 10 48.75 13.05 28.07
C SER A 10 48.17 12.41 26.81
N LYS A 11 48.70 11.24 26.43
CA LYS A 11 48.19 10.42 25.33
C LYS A 11 46.83 9.84 25.74
N ARG A 12 45.74 10.37 25.17
CA ARG A 12 44.40 9.80 25.35
C ARG A 12 44.36 8.36 24.84
N PRO A 13 43.85 7.39 25.60
CA PRO A 13 43.76 6.00 25.16
C PRO A 13 42.76 5.87 23.99
N PRO A 14 42.98 4.93 23.06
CA PRO A 14 42.10 4.74 21.91
C PRO A 14 40.71 4.28 22.38
N ARG A 15 39.67 5.01 21.97
CA ARG A 15 38.28 4.69 22.27
C ARG A 15 37.92 3.34 21.63
N LYS A 16 37.75 2.29 22.44
CA LYS A 16 37.26 0.99 21.98
C LYS A 16 35.91 1.20 21.30
N LYS A 17 35.84 0.97 19.99
CA LYS A 17 34.58 1.03 19.22
C LYS A 17 33.69 -0.11 19.68
N GLN A 18 32.76 0.17 20.60
CA GLN A 18 31.74 -0.80 20.98
C GLN A 18 30.88 -1.12 19.75
N LYS A 19 30.79 -2.40 19.40
CA LYS A 19 29.87 -2.87 18.36
C LYS A 19 28.45 -2.72 18.90
N ILE A 20 27.69 -1.79 18.34
CA ILE A 20 26.28 -1.61 18.69
C ILE A 20 25.53 -2.85 18.18
N ALA A 21 24.86 -3.56 19.08
CA ALA A 21 23.99 -4.68 18.72
C ALA A 21 22.86 -4.17 17.82
N ARG A 22 22.71 -4.76 16.63
CA ARG A 22 21.64 -4.44 15.68
C ARG A 22 20.57 -5.50 15.81
N THR A 23 19.50 -5.20 16.54
CA THR A 23 18.38 -6.12 16.73
C THR A 23 17.14 -5.63 15.98
N CYS A 24 16.28 -6.57 15.58
CA CYS A 24 15.01 -6.30 14.93
C CYS A 24 14.03 -5.68 15.92
N MET A 25 13.32 -4.62 15.50
CA MET A 25 12.33 -3.96 16.34
C MET A 25 11.03 -4.75 16.58
N ILE A 26 10.83 -5.86 15.86
CA ILE A 26 9.65 -6.72 16.00
C ILE A 26 9.97 -7.94 16.88
N CYS A 27 10.96 -8.75 16.48
CA CYS A 27 11.27 -10.01 17.15
C CYS A 27 12.53 -9.96 18.03
N ILE A 28 13.27 -8.84 18.04
CA ILE A 28 14.52 -8.66 18.80
C ILE A 28 15.67 -9.58 18.32
N GLY A 29 15.47 -10.37 17.26
CA GLY A 29 16.54 -11.15 16.62
C GLY A 29 17.59 -10.27 15.95
N ASP A 30 18.77 -10.80 15.67
CA ASP A 30 19.94 -10.10 15.13
C ASP A 30 20.43 -10.64 13.78
N ILE A 31 19.66 -11.55 13.18
CA ILE A 31 19.96 -12.18 11.89
C ILE A 31 19.35 -11.37 10.74
N ASP A 32 20.16 -11.12 9.70
CA ASP A 32 19.76 -10.48 8.45
C ASP A 32 18.95 -9.18 8.64
N ILE A 33 19.56 -8.27 9.38
CA ILE A 33 18.96 -7.00 9.77
C ILE A 33 19.12 -5.96 8.66
N ARG A 34 18.00 -5.34 8.30
CA ARG A 34 17.86 -4.35 7.22
C ARG A 34 17.31 -3.05 7.78
N THR A 35 17.55 -1.96 7.06
CA THR A 35 16.99 -0.63 7.35
C THR A 35 16.13 -0.20 6.15
N PRO A 36 14.91 -0.73 6.02
CA PRO A 36 14.08 -0.52 4.83
C PRO A 36 13.37 0.85 4.80
N CYS A 37 13.30 1.54 5.94
CA CYS A 37 12.68 2.86 6.00
C CYS A 37 13.67 3.94 5.54
N PRO A 38 13.33 4.79 4.55
CA PRO A 38 14.21 5.87 4.13
C PRO A 38 14.27 7.04 5.14
N SER A 39 13.27 7.15 6.02
CA SER A 39 13.11 8.30 6.91
C SER A 39 13.58 8.03 8.35
N CYS A 40 13.84 6.78 8.72
CA CYS A 40 14.30 6.43 10.07
C CYS A 40 15.27 5.24 10.04
N LEU A 41 15.99 5.03 11.15
CA LEU A 41 16.94 3.93 11.32
C LEU A 41 16.28 2.65 11.87
N GLY A 42 14.99 2.44 11.59
CA GLY A 42 14.25 1.26 12.04
C GLY A 42 14.88 -0.03 11.49
N LEU A 43 15.21 -0.96 12.40
CA LEU A 43 15.88 -2.21 12.08
C LEU A 43 14.89 -3.36 12.04
N TYR A 44 14.87 -4.10 10.94
CA TYR A 44 13.98 -5.24 10.75
C TYR A 44 14.76 -6.44 10.22
N CYS A 45 14.53 -7.63 10.76
CA CYS A 45 15.02 -8.83 10.12
C CYS A 45 14.18 -9.16 8.89
N SER A 46 14.74 -9.90 7.94
CA SER A 46 14.02 -10.29 6.72
C SER A 46 12.75 -11.08 7.00
N SER A 47 12.77 -12.03 7.96
CA SER A 47 11.59 -12.84 8.29
C SER A 47 10.40 -11.99 8.75
N CYS A 48 10.63 -11.04 9.67
CA CYS A 48 9.55 -10.14 10.11
C CYS A 48 9.06 -9.23 8.98
N LEU A 49 9.92 -8.79 8.07
CA LEU A 49 9.45 -8.04 6.90
C LEU A 49 8.57 -8.91 6.00
N GLN A 50 8.95 -10.16 5.72
CA GLN A 50 8.14 -11.09 4.93
C GLN A 50 6.76 -11.31 5.57
N ASP A 51 6.71 -11.44 6.89
CA ASP A 51 5.45 -11.57 7.64
C ASP A 51 4.59 -10.31 7.51
N MET A 52 5.18 -9.12 7.55
CA MET A 52 4.46 -7.86 7.32
C MET A 52 3.81 -7.82 5.93
N PHE A 53 4.54 -8.20 4.88
CA PHE A 53 4.00 -8.26 3.51
C PHE A 53 2.91 -9.33 3.37
N THR A 54 3.14 -10.51 3.96
CA THR A 54 2.15 -11.61 3.95
C THR A 54 0.88 -11.23 4.70
N ALA A 55 1.01 -10.56 5.84
CA ALA A 55 -0.13 -10.07 6.62
C ALA A 55 -0.89 -8.96 5.87
N ALA A 56 -0.18 -8.04 5.21
CA ALA A 56 -0.81 -6.96 4.44
C ALA A 56 -1.64 -7.47 3.26
N VAL A 57 -1.26 -8.59 2.62
CA VAL A 57 -2.08 -9.23 1.57
C VAL A 57 -3.40 -9.77 2.14
N LYS A 58 -3.40 -10.26 3.38
CA LYS A 58 -4.58 -10.87 4.02
C LYS A 58 -5.49 -9.84 4.69
N ASP A 59 -4.90 -8.78 5.24
CA ASP A 59 -5.57 -7.79 6.07
C ASP A 59 -5.39 -6.38 5.51
N GLN A 60 -6.48 -5.81 5.00
CA GLN A 60 -6.50 -4.46 4.40
C GLN A 60 -6.12 -3.37 5.41
N THR A 61 -6.31 -3.58 6.71
CA THR A 61 -5.95 -2.58 7.74
C THR A 61 -4.43 -2.41 7.88
N ARG A 62 -3.67 -3.45 7.52
CA ARG A 62 -2.21 -3.47 7.51
C ARG A 62 -1.61 -3.07 6.17
N PHE A 63 -2.46 -2.80 5.18
CA PHE A 63 -2.06 -2.40 3.84
C PHE A 63 -2.02 -0.86 3.71
N PRO A 64 -1.01 -0.29 3.04
CA PRO A 64 0.26 -0.88 2.63
C PRO A 64 1.23 -1.04 3.82
N VAL A 65 2.26 -1.87 3.63
CA VAL A 65 3.34 -2.05 4.63
C VAL A 65 4.08 -0.73 4.82
N ARG A 66 4.10 -0.24 6.07
CA ARG A 66 4.63 1.09 6.42
C ARG A 66 5.52 1.03 7.66
N CYS A 67 6.48 1.95 7.69
CA CYS A 67 7.12 2.44 8.90
C CYS A 67 6.78 3.94 9.01
N CYS A 68 7.75 4.85 8.90
CA CYS A 68 7.47 6.28 8.74
C CYS A 68 6.91 6.63 7.35
N GLY A 69 7.15 5.77 6.37
CA GLY A 69 6.63 5.85 5.01
C GLY A 69 6.43 4.44 4.43
N LEU A 70 6.11 4.36 3.13
CA LEU A 70 5.94 3.10 2.43
C LEU A 70 7.25 2.31 2.41
N ILE A 71 7.20 1.08 2.92
CA ILE A 71 8.30 0.13 2.75
C ILE A 71 8.13 -0.55 1.40
N GLN A 72 9.17 -0.50 0.58
CA GLN A 72 9.14 -1.07 -0.76
C GLN A 72 9.35 -2.58 -0.72
N ILE A 73 8.59 -3.33 -1.54
CA ILE A 73 8.65 -4.80 -1.59
C ILE A 73 10.02 -5.35 -1.99
N HIS A 74 10.85 -4.58 -2.70
CA HIS A 74 12.19 -5.02 -3.13
C HIS A 74 13.10 -5.39 -1.95
N HIS A 75 12.84 -4.87 -0.75
CA HIS A 75 13.60 -5.22 0.46
C HIS A 75 13.42 -6.67 0.88
N VAL A 76 12.38 -7.38 0.41
CA VAL A 76 12.13 -8.79 0.73
C VAL A 76 11.92 -9.66 -0.50
N LEU A 77 11.79 -9.06 -1.68
CA LEU A 77 11.43 -9.76 -2.91
C LEU A 77 12.27 -11.02 -3.22
N PRO A 78 13.60 -11.06 -2.97
CA PRO A 78 14.39 -12.28 -3.22
C PRO A 78 14.00 -13.50 -2.37
N GLU A 79 13.44 -13.26 -1.19
CA GLU A 79 13.13 -14.31 -0.20
C GLU A 79 11.62 -14.48 0.00
N LEU A 80 10.82 -13.52 -0.46
CA LEU A 80 9.38 -13.54 -0.34
C LEU A 80 8.77 -14.57 -1.31
N ASP A 81 7.78 -15.30 -0.84
CA ASP A 81 7.00 -16.20 -1.69
C ASP A 81 6.46 -15.48 -2.93
N THR A 82 6.61 -16.11 -4.09
CA THR A 82 6.23 -15.51 -5.38
C THR A 82 4.72 -15.26 -5.48
N GLY A 83 3.90 -16.10 -4.83
CA GLY A 83 2.46 -15.93 -4.74
C GLY A 83 2.09 -14.69 -3.92
N VAL A 84 2.70 -14.53 -2.75
CA VAL A 84 2.55 -13.33 -1.90
C VAL A 84 3.02 -12.08 -2.64
N ALA A 85 4.16 -12.13 -3.34
CA ALA A 85 4.67 -10.98 -4.09
C ALA A 85 3.72 -10.54 -5.21
N LYS A 86 3.15 -11.49 -5.96
CA LYS A 86 2.14 -11.20 -7.00
C LYS A 86 0.87 -10.62 -6.39
N ALA A 87 0.36 -11.23 -5.33
CA ALA A 87 -0.85 -10.76 -4.64
C ALA A 87 -0.67 -9.35 -4.06
N TYR A 88 0.49 -9.07 -3.46
CA TYR A 88 0.81 -7.74 -2.94
C TYR A 88 0.86 -6.69 -4.05
N ARG A 89 1.45 -7.00 -5.22
CA ARG A 89 1.47 -6.08 -6.37
C ARG A 89 0.07 -5.74 -6.86
N VAL A 90 -0.80 -6.74 -7.01
CA VAL A 90 -2.20 -6.52 -7.42
C VAL A 90 -2.95 -5.70 -6.36
N ALA A 91 -2.75 -6.00 -5.07
CA ALA A 91 -3.33 -5.23 -3.98
C ALA A 91 -2.81 -3.78 -3.95
N PHE A 92 -1.53 -3.57 -4.27
CA PHE A 92 -0.90 -2.26 -4.30
C PHE A 92 -1.39 -1.41 -5.48
N GLU A 93 -1.50 -2.01 -6.65
CA GLU A 93 -2.10 -1.38 -7.82
C GLU A 93 -3.55 -0.98 -7.53
N ASN A 94 -4.36 -1.92 -7.02
CA ASN A 94 -5.72 -1.63 -6.57
C ASN A 94 -5.74 -0.47 -5.56
N TRP A 95 -4.85 -0.46 -4.56
CA TRP A 95 -4.78 0.60 -3.57
C TRP A 95 -4.47 1.98 -4.17
N MET A 96 -3.60 2.04 -5.19
CA MET A 96 -3.25 3.29 -5.87
C MET A 96 -4.30 3.76 -6.88
N THR A 97 -5.10 2.85 -7.45
CA THR A 97 -6.13 3.19 -8.44
C THR A 97 -7.29 3.95 -7.78
N ALA A 98 -7.59 5.16 -8.26
CA ALA A 98 -8.72 5.96 -7.78
C ALA A 98 -10.08 5.38 -8.22
N ASN A 99 -10.24 5.12 -9.52
CA ASN A 99 -11.46 4.56 -10.11
C ASN A 99 -11.29 3.05 -10.33
N LYS A 100 -11.50 2.30 -9.25
CA LYS A 100 -11.30 0.85 -9.24
C LYS A 100 -12.41 0.15 -9.98
N LEU A 101 -12.05 -0.70 -10.93
CA LEU A 101 -12.99 -1.61 -11.56
C LEU A 101 -12.85 -2.99 -10.93
N TYR A 102 -13.98 -3.56 -10.53
CA TYR A 102 -14.05 -4.93 -10.03
C TYR A 102 -14.91 -5.78 -10.97
N CYS A 103 -14.60 -7.07 -11.03
CA CYS A 103 -15.41 -8.01 -11.77
C CYS A 103 -16.83 -8.05 -11.17
N PRO A 104 -17.89 -7.83 -11.98
CA PRO A 104 -19.28 -7.81 -11.51
C PRO A 104 -19.78 -9.21 -11.14
N LYS A 105 -19.06 -10.28 -11.52
CA LYS A 105 -19.40 -11.65 -11.14
C LYS A 105 -19.18 -11.84 -9.62
N PRO A 106 -20.23 -12.13 -8.82
CA PRO A 106 -20.12 -12.20 -7.36
C PRO A 106 -19.14 -13.24 -6.84
N THR A 107 -18.91 -14.32 -7.61
CA THR A 107 -17.94 -15.37 -7.25
C THR A 107 -16.49 -15.00 -7.58
N CYS A 108 -16.27 -13.91 -8.30
CA CYS A 108 -14.94 -13.49 -8.76
C CYS A 108 -14.45 -12.26 -7.98
N SER A 109 -15.19 -11.15 -8.09
CA SER A 109 -14.89 -9.83 -7.51
C SER A 109 -13.42 -9.40 -7.62
N ALA A 110 -12.70 -9.91 -8.61
CA ALA A 110 -11.31 -9.60 -8.83
C ALA A 110 -11.16 -8.16 -9.30
N PHE A 111 -10.12 -7.49 -8.83
CA PHE A 111 -9.70 -6.20 -9.36
C PHE A 111 -9.32 -6.34 -10.83
N ILE A 112 -9.80 -5.41 -11.66
CA ILE A 112 -9.49 -5.30 -13.08
C ILE A 112 -8.63 -4.05 -13.22
N PRO A 113 -7.32 -4.20 -13.52
CA PRO A 113 -6.46 -3.06 -13.85
C PRO A 113 -7.03 -2.29 -15.05
N GLU A 114 -6.66 -1.01 -15.20
CA GLU A 114 -7.14 -0.15 -16.28
C GLU A 114 -7.12 -0.84 -17.66
N PRO A 115 -8.07 -0.50 -18.56
CA PRO A 115 -8.33 -1.28 -19.76
C PRO A 115 -7.10 -1.24 -20.67
N VAL A 116 -6.49 -2.40 -20.86
CA VAL A 116 -5.36 -2.55 -21.79
C VAL A 116 -5.85 -2.50 -23.25
N GLN A 117 -7.16 -2.54 -23.53
CA GLN A 117 -7.70 -2.64 -24.89
C GLN A 117 -9.01 -1.86 -25.10
N ALA A 118 -9.16 -1.34 -26.32
CA ALA A 118 -10.28 -0.51 -26.77
C ALA A 118 -11.62 -1.25 -26.90
N ASP A 119 -11.61 -2.59 -26.88
CA ASP A 119 -12.76 -3.44 -27.23
C ASP A 119 -13.59 -3.93 -26.02
N GLY A 120 -13.38 -3.32 -24.85
CA GLY A 120 -14.13 -3.61 -23.62
C GLY A 120 -13.29 -4.24 -22.51
N PHE A 121 -13.83 -4.24 -21.30
CA PHE A 121 -13.14 -4.73 -20.11
C PHE A 121 -13.36 -6.24 -19.94
N SER A 122 -12.29 -7.02 -19.95
CA SER A 122 -12.34 -8.46 -19.64
C SER A 122 -11.65 -8.75 -18.31
N CYS A 123 -12.28 -9.54 -17.46
CA CYS A 123 -11.70 -9.92 -16.17
C CYS A 123 -10.51 -10.89 -16.38
N PRO A 124 -9.30 -10.59 -15.88
CA PRO A 124 -8.14 -11.46 -16.07
C PRO A 124 -8.23 -12.80 -15.33
N LYS A 125 -9.16 -12.95 -14.38
CA LYS A 125 -9.33 -14.16 -13.56
C LYS A 125 -10.39 -15.11 -14.10
N CYS A 126 -11.47 -14.60 -14.66
CA CYS A 126 -12.62 -15.42 -15.07
C CYS A 126 -13.13 -15.11 -16.47
N GLU A 127 -12.45 -14.21 -17.19
CA GLU A 127 -12.72 -13.83 -18.58
C GLU A 127 -14.12 -13.20 -18.80
N ALA A 128 -14.86 -12.94 -17.72
CA ALA A 128 -16.13 -12.24 -17.80
C ALA A 128 -15.93 -10.84 -18.37
N ARG A 129 -16.75 -10.52 -19.39
CA ARG A 129 -16.80 -9.20 -20.00
C ARG A 129 -17.66 -8.25 -19.18
N VAL A 130 -17.22 -7.00 -19.12
CA VAL A 130 -17.85 -5.93 -18.35
C VAL A 130 -18.24 -4.80 -19.30
N CYS A 131 -19.48 -4.34 -19.16
CA CYS A 131 -20.01 -3.23 -19.94
C CYS A 131 -19.22 -1.95 -19.63
N THR A 132 -18.72 -1.26 -20.66
CA THR A 132 -17.94 -0.02 -20.49
C THR A 132 -18.78 1.16 -20.00
N LYS A 133 -20.11 1.08 -20.10
CA LYS A 133 -21.03 2.17 -19.75
C LYS A 133 -21.51 2.11 -18.31
N CYS A 134 -21.97 0.95 -17.85
CA CYS A 134 -22.52 0.76 -16.50
C CYS A 134 -21.61 -0.06 -15.58
N LEU A 135 -20.48 -0.56 -16.07
CA LEU A 135 -19.52 -1.37 -15.31
C LEU A 135 -20.10 -2.67 -14.71
N LYS A 136 -21.31 -3.06 -15.14
CA LYS A 136 -21.97 -4.35 -14.84
C LYS A 136 -21.55 -5.41 -15.85
N GLN A 137 -22.01 -6.66 -15.64
CA GLN A 137 -21.78 -7.75 -16.58
C GLN A 137 -22.26 -7.36 -17.99
N GLU A 138 -21.47 -7.71 -19.00
CA GLU A 138 -21.78 -7.38 -20.40
C GLU A 138 -23.17 -7.90 -20.79
N HIS A 139 -23.91 -7.06 -21.51
CA HIS A 139 -25.24 -7.35 -22.02
C HIS A 139 -25.32 -6.95 -23.50
N ILE A 140 -25.85 -7.84 -24.34
CA ILE A 140 -25.99 -7.62 -25.78
C ILE A 140 -27.42 -7.15 -26.07
N GLY A 141 -27.56 -6.02 -26.77
CA GLY A 141 -28.86 -5.51 -27.24
C GLY A 141 -29.79 -4.91 -26.16
N ALA A 142 -29.54 -5.17 -24.87
CA ALA A 142 -30.25 -4.53 -23.77
C ALA A 142 -29.68 -3.15 -23.43
N ARG A 143 -30.52 -2.25 -22.91
CA ARG A 143 -30.06 -0.99 -22.30
C ARG A 143 -29.41 -1.26 -20.95
N CYS A 144 -28.47 -0.41 -20.55
CA CYS A 144 -27.86 -0.48 -19.24
C CYS A 144 -28.92 -0.22 -18.16
N ASP A 145 -28.94 -1.06 -17.13
CA ASP A 145 -29.76 -0.85 -15.94
C ASP A 145 -29.05 0.12 -14.98
N THR A 146 -29.55 1.36 -14.93
CA THR A 146 -29.05 2.44 -14.05
C THR A 146 -29.82 2.55 -12.73
N SER A 147 -30.79 1.67 -12.47
CA SER A 147 -31.72 1.82 -11.33
C SER A 147 -31.02 1.93 -9.97
N GLU A 148 -29.90 1.22 -9.78
CA GLU A 148 -29.09 1.31 -8.57
C GLU A 148 -28.30 2.61 -8.47
N GLU A 149 -27.72 3.07 -9.58
CA GLU A 149 -27.00 4.35 -9.64
C GLU A 149 -27.95 5.50 -9.33
N ASP A 150 -29.16 5.46 -9.89
CA ASP A 150 -30.21 6.46 -9.66
C ASP A 150 -30.64 6.49 -8.18
N LYS A 151 -30.75 5.32 -7.53
CA LYS A 151 -31.02 5.23 -6.08
C LYS A 151 -29.88 5.81 -5.24
N ILE A 152 -28.63 5.49 -5.57
CA ILE A 152 -27.45 6.04 -4.87
C ILE A 152 -27.41 7.56 -5.05
N MET A 153 -27.70 8.06 -6.25
CA MET A 153 -27.80 9.48 -6.55
C MET A 153 -28.90 10.17 -5.74
N ALA A 154 -30.07 9.54 -5.64
CA ALA A 154 -31.16 10.04 -4.82
C ALA A 154 -30.73 10.15 -3.35
N ILE A 155 -30.10 9.12 -2.79
CA ILE A 155 -29.57 9.13 -1.41
C ILE A 155 -28.51 10.22 -1.22
N ILE A 156 -27.56 10.34 -2.15
CA ILE A 156 -26.50 11.38 -2.09
C ILE A 156 -27.15 12.77 -2.03
N SER A 157 -28.14 13.02 -2.88
CA SER A 157 -28.87 14.28 -2.93
C SER A 157 -29.70 14.52 -1.66
N GLU A 158 -30.47 13.51 -1.24
CA GLU A 158 -31.39 13.57 -0.10
C GLU A 158 -30.66 13.87 1.22
N PHE A 159 -29.54 13.19 1.47
CA PHE A 159 -28.79 13.36 2.72
C PHE A 159 -27.72 14.46 2.66
N GLY A 160 -27.64 15.21 1.55
CA GLY A 160 -26.73 16.34 1.37
C GLY A 160 -25.25 15.96 1.22
N TYR A 161 -24.97 14.78 0.69
CA TYR A 161 -23.63 14.36 0.30
C TYR A 161 -23.25 15.01 -1.05
N LYS A 162 -21.95 15.20 -1.28
CA LYS A 162 -21.41 15.61 -2.60
C LYS A 162 -20.56 14.48 -3.17
N LYS A 163 -20.50 14.36 -4.50
CA LYS A 163 -19.58 13.41 -5.13
C LYS A 163 -18.15 13.89 -5.01
N CYS A 164 -17.26 12.99 -4.62
CA CYS A 164 -15.82 13.20 -4.74
C CYS A 164 -15.45 13.33 -6.23
N PRO A 165 -14.72 14.38 -6.64
CA PRO A 165 -14.31 14.55 -8.04
C PRO A 165 -13.29 13.50 -8.49
N CYS A 166 -12.61 12.83 -7.55
CA CYS A 166 -11.60 11.83 -7.85
C CYS A 166 -12.19 10.42 -8.06
N CYS A 167 -13.10 9.98 -7.19
CA CYS A 167 -13.63 8.60 -7.19
C CYS A 167 -15.15 8.48 -7.29
N GLY A 168 -15.89 9.59 -7.35
CA GLY A 168 -17.36 9.60 -7.49
C GLY A 168 -18.17 9.18 -6.26
N GLN A 169 -17.52 8.74 -5.18
CA GLN A 169 -18.20 8.36 -3.93
C GLN A 169 -18.84 9.56 -3.22
N GLY A 170 -19.91 9.32 -2.47
CA GLY A 170 -20.60 10.33 -1.68
C GLY A 170 -19.81 10.71 -0.43
N VAL A 171 -19.41 11.99 -0.32
CA VAL A 171 -18.68 12.55 0.81
C VAL A 171 -19.54 13.63 1.46
N LYS A 172 -19.69 13.55 2.78
CA LYS A 172 -20.35 14.59 3.58
C LYS A 172 -19.34 15.19 4.53
N LYS A 173 -19.23 16.52 4.46
CA LYS A 173 -18.46 17.29 5.41
C LYS A 173 -19.21 17.36 6.73
N MET A 174 -18.52 17.04 7.83
CA MET A 174 -19.10 17.14 9.16
C MET A 174 -19.00 18.57 9.72
N PHE A 175 -17.79 19.11 9.86
CA PHE A 175 -17.53 20.47 10.38
C PHE A 175 -16.27 21.07 9.71
N GLY A 176 -16.03 22.38 9.83
CA GLY A 176 -14.74 23.02 9.47
C GLY A 176 -14.69 23.82 8.15
N CYS A 177 -13.48 23.96 7.58
CA CYS A 177 -13.17 24.75 6.37
C CYS A 177 -13.82 24.17 5.08
N PRO A 178 -14.21 24.98 4.07
CA PRO A 178 -14.83 24.49 2.83
C PRO A 178 -13.95 23.56 1.95
N HIS A 179 -12.65 23.44 2.19
CA HIS A 179 -11.80 22.46 1.48
C HIS A 179 -12.10 21.03 1.96
N VAL A 180 -12.50 20.18 1.00
CA VAL A 180 -12.78 18.74 1.14
C VAL A 180 -12.15 18.02 -0.05
#